data_AF-A0A8E6L737-F1
#
_entry.id   AF-A0A8E6L737-F1
#
_cell.length_a   1.000
_cell.length_b   1.000
_cell.length_c   1.000
_cell.angle_alpha   90.00
_cell.angle_beta   90.00
_cell.angle_gamma   90.00
#
_symmetry.space_group_name_H-M   'P 1'
#
loop_
_entity.id
_entity.type
_entity.pdbx_description
1 polymer ?
#
loop_
_entity_poly.entity_id
_entity_poly.type
_entity_poly.pdbx_seq_one_letter_code
_entity_poly.pdbx_strand_id
1 'polypeptide(L)'
;MTATCLRDLDYYLRLVTYGIVAGDVTPIEEIGLVGVKEMYNSLGTPISGVAEGVRCMKNIACSLLSGEDSAEAGFYFDYTLGAMQ
;
A
#
# COMPACT_ATOMS: atom_id res chain seq x y z
N MET A 1 2.10 10.34 -17.51
CA MET A 1 2.29 9.02 -16.87
C MET A 1 2.69 9.14 -15.39
N THR A 2 3.63 10.02 -15.01
CA THR A 2 4.06 10.15 -13.60
C THR A 2 2.95 10.53 -12.62
N ALA A 3 2.02 11.40 -13.02
CA ALA A 3 0.89 11.78 -12.16
C ALA A 3 -0.01 10.59 -11.76
N THR A 4 -0.29 9.69 -12.70
CA THR A 4 -1.12 8.50 -12.44
C THR A 4 -0.43 7.50 -11.52
N CYS A 5 0.91 7.41 -11.58
CA CYS A 5 1.69 6.62 -10.63
C CYS A 5 1.52 7.15 -9.20
N LEU A 6 1.68 8.46 -8.98
CA LEU A 6 1.48 9.06 -7.65
C LEU A 6 0.03 8.90 -7.17
N ARG A 7 -0.94 8.94 -8.09
CA ARG A 7 -2.35 8.68 -7.79
C ARG A 7 -2.57 7.26 -7.26
N ASP A 8 -1.93 6.25 -7.84
CA ASP A 8 -2.02 4.86 -7.34
C ASP A 8 -1.40 4.73 -5.94
N LEU A 9 -0.27 5.42 -5.68
CA LEU A 9 0.32 5.44 -4.34
C LEU A 9 -0.61 6.11 -3.31
N ASP A 10 -1.29 7.20 -3.68
CA ASP A 10 -2.33 7.82 -2.84
C ASP A 10 -3.50 6.87 -2.56
N TYR A 11 -3.92 6.07 -3.54
CA TYR A 11 -4.93 5.03 -3.32
C TYR A 11 -4.49 4.02 -2.25
N TYR A 12 -3.26 3.52 -2.31
CA TYR A 12 -2.76 2.59 -1.29
C TYR A 12 -2.61 3.25 0.08
N LEU A 13 -2.14 4.51 0.15
CA LEU A 13 -2.08 5.24 1.41
C LEU A 13 -3.46 5.36 2.06
N ARG A 14 -4.49 5.67 1.28
CA ARG A 14 -5.88 5.73 1.73
C ARG A 14 -6.42 4.37 2.19
N LEU A 15 -6.10 3.29 1.49
CA LEU A 15 -6.52 1.95 1.90
C LEU A 15 -5.83 1.51 3.19
N VAL A 16 -4.54 1.83 3.36
CA VAL A 16 -3.81 1.58 4.61
C VAL A 16 -4.48 2.29 5.77
N THR A 17 -4.90 3.55 5.61
CA THR A 17 -5.61 4.26 6.70
C THR A 17 -6.98 3.65 7.00
N TYR A 18 -7.67 3.09 6.00
CA TYR A 18 -8.90 2.33 6.23
C TYR A 18 -8.65 1.06 7.04
N GLY A 19 -7.57 0.33 6.74
CA GLY A 19 -7.20 -0.86 7.52
C GLY A 19 -6.89 -0.52 8.97
N ILE A 20 -6.14 0.57 9.21
CA ILE A 20 -5.81 1.04 10.56
C ILE A 20 -7.08 1.32 11.38
N VAL A 21 -8.02 2.11 10.84
CA VAL A 21 -9.25 2.44 11.60
C VAL A 21 -10.22 1.26 11.74
N ALA A 22 -10.18 0.29 10.82
CA ALA A 22 -10.96 -0.94 10.91
C ALA A 22 -10.35 -1.94 11.91
N GLY A 23 -9.03 -1.86 12.15
CA GLY A 23 -8.29 -2.84 12.95
C GLY A 23 -8.01 -4.15 12.21
N ASP A 24 -8.19 -4.19 10.88
CA ASP A 24 -7.98 -5.37 10.05
C ASP A 24 -7.60 -5.00 8.61
N VAL A 25 -7.16 -6.01 7.84
CA VAL A 25 -6.64 -5.82 6.46
C VAL A 25 -7.70 -5.99 5.37
N THR A 26 -8.92 -6.39 5.72
CA THR A 26 -10.03 -6.65 4.81
C THR A 26 -10.29 -5.51 3.82
N PRO A 27 -10.38 -4.22 4.24
CA PRO A 27 -10.62 -3.14 3.28
C PRO A 27 -9.45 -2.93 2.31
N ILE A 28 -8.22 -3.27 2.71
CA ILE A 28 -7.06 -3.23 1.81
C ILE A 28 -7.15 -4.36 0.81
N GLU A 29 -7.50 -5.55 1.27
CA GLU A 29 -7.56 -6.77 0.46
C GLU A 29 -8.65 -6.71 -0.60
N GLU A 30 -9.89 -6.50 -0.18
CA GLU A 30 -11.06 -6.51 -1.05
C GLU A 30 -11.01 -5.43 -2.13
N ILE A 31 -10.42 -4.26 -1.83
CA ILE A 31 -10.40 -3.12 -2.73
C ILE A 31 -9.11 -3.05 -3.56
N GLY A 32 -7.96 -3.35 -2.95
CA GLY A 32 -6.64 -3.02 -3.50
C GLY A 32 -5.74 -4.19 -3.87
N LEU A 33 -6.06 -5.41 -3.43
CA LEU A 33 -5.18 -6.58 -3.60
C LEU A 33 -5.82 -7.72 -4.39
N VAL A 34 -7.12 -8.00 -4.20
CA VAL A 34 -7.82 -9.00 -5.02
C VAL A 34 -7.84 -8.54 -6.48
N GLY A 35 -7.18 -9.28 -7.37
CA GLY A 35 -7.07 -8.96 -8.80
C GLY A 35 -5.97 -7.96 -9.17
N VAL A 36 -5.13 -7.55 -8.21
CA VAL A 36 -4.08 -6.53 -8.43
C VAL A 36 -3.05 -6.95 -9.48
N LYS A 37 -2.72 -8.25 -9.52
CA LYS A 37 -1.73 -8.80 -10.46
C LYS A 37 -2.25 -8.78 -11.88
N GLU A 38 -3.48 -9.22 -12.08
CA GLU A 38 -4.18 -9.21 -13.36
C GLU A 38 -4.31 -7.77 -13.89
N MET A 39 -4.70 -6.83 -13.04
CA MET A 39 -4.83 -5.41 -13.39
C MET A 39 -3.49 -4.81 -13.85
N TYR A 40 -2.44 -4.90 -13.04
CA TYR A 40 -1.15 -4.29 -13.39
C TYR A 40 -0.47 -4.98 -14.58
N ASN A 41 -0.60 -6.30 -14.71
CA ASN A 41 -0.13 -7.03 -15.90
C ASN A 41 -0.85 -6.54 -17.17
N SER A 42 -2.18 -6.34 -17.11
CA SER A 42 -2.94 -5.82 -18.25
C SER A 42 -2.53 -4.39 -18.64
N LEU A 43 -2.11 -3.58 -17.67
CA LEU A 43 -1.63 -2.22 -17.89
C LEU A 43 -0.14 -2.15 -18.27
N GLY A 44 0.57 -3.29 -18.28
CA GLY A 44 2.02 -3.34 -18.50
C GLY A 44 2.83 -2.66 -17.39
N THR A 45 2.25 -2.51 -16.19
CA THR A 45 2.91 -1.86 -15.05
C THR A 45 3.70 -2.89 -14.26
N PRO A 46 5.00 -2.66 -14.01
CA PRO A 46 5.80 -3.57 -13.19
C PRO A 46 5.35 -3.47 -11.72
N ILE A 47 4.72 -4.53 -11.21
CA ILE A 47 4.19 -4.58 -9.83
C ILE A 47 5.29 -4.35 -8.79
N SER A 48 6.52 -4.80 -9.07
CA SER A 48 7.68 -4.54 -8.22
C SER A 48 7.96 -3.05 -8.01
N GLY A 49 7.67 -2.20 -9.01
CA GLY A 49 7.78 -0.75 -8.90
C GLY A 49 6.70 -0.15 -7.99
N VAL A 50 5.47 -0.69 -8.03
CA VAL A 50 4.39 -0.29 -7.12
C VAL A 50 4.73 -0.70 -5.69
N ALA A 51 5.21 -1.92 -5.49
CA ALA A 51 5.68 -2.40 -4.20
C ALA A 51 6.82 -1.53 -3.64
N GLU A 52 7.81 -1.14 -4.46
CA GLU A 52 8.86 -0.22 -4.02
C GLU A 52 8.31 1.15 -3.63
N GLY A 53 7.33 1.67 -4.38
CA GLY A 53 6.64 2.90 -4.03
C GLY A 53 5.94 2.82 -2.66
N VAL A 54 5.23 1.73 -2.39
CA VAL A 54 4.60 1.47 -1.08
C VAL A 54 5.63 1.34 0.04
N ARG A 55 6.78 0.70 -0.23
CA ARG A 55 7.90 0.61 0.72
C ARG A 55 8.48 1.99 1.05
N CYS A 56 8.67 2.83 0.05
CA CYS A 56 9.10 4.21 0.26
C CYS A 56 8.07 5.00 1.09
N MET A 57 6.77 4.83 0.81
CA MET A 57 5.70 5.45 1.62
C MET A 57 5.73 4.98 3.07
N LYS A 58 5.91 3.68 3.32
CA LYS A 58 6.05 3.13 4.68
C LYS A 58 7.16 3.85 5.44
N ASN A 59 8.35 3.97 4.84
CA ASN A 59 9.51 4.60 5.47
C ASN A 59 9.23 6.07 5.85
N ILE A 60 8.60 6.82 4.93
CA ILE A 60 8.25 8.22 5.17
C ILE A 60 7.18 8.33 6.26
N ALA A 61 6.09 7.57 6.15
CA ALA A 61 5.01 7.57 7.14
C ALA A 61 5.50 7.20 8.54
N CYS A 62 6.29 6.13 8.67
CA CYS A 62 6.87 5.69 9.94
C CYS A 62 7.79 6.74 10.56
N SER A 63 8.51 7.54 9.75
CA SER A 63 9.35 8.63 10.27
C SER A 63 8.57 9.81 10.85
N LEU A 64 7.27 9.91 10.56
CA LEU A 64 6.37 10.95 11.08
C LEU A 64 5.58 10.49 12.31
N LEU A 65 5.67 9.21 12.67
CA LEU A 65 4.90 8.58 13.74
C LEU A 65 5.76 8.27 14.96
N SER A 66 5.12 8.15 16.13
CA SER A 66 5.78 7.71 17.36
C SER A 66 6.03 6.19 17.31
N GLY A 67 6.89 5.65 18.19
CA GLY A 67 7.36 4.26 18.06
C GLY A 67 6.25 3.20 18.01
N GLU A 68 5.23 3.33 18.86
CA GLU A 68 4.08 2.39 18.89
C GLU A 68 3.19 2.58 17.65
N ASP A 69 2.82 3.81 17.33
CA ASP A 69 2.03 4.14 16.13
C ASP A 69 2.73 3.70 14.84
N SER A 70 4.06 3.84 14.79
CA SER A 70 4.88 3.43 13.65
C SER A 70 4.91 1.91 13.51
N ALA A 71 4.94 1.17 14.61
CA ALA A 71 4.89 -0.29 14.57
C ALA A 71 3.52 -0.78 14.09
N GLU A 72 2.44 -0.16 14.59
CA GLU A 72 1.07 -0.47 14.17
C GLU A 72 0.83 -0.12 12.69
N ALA A 73 1.10 1.10 12.26
CA ALA A 73 0.93 1.49 10.87
C ALA A 73 1.83 0.66 9.92
N GLY A 74 3.04 0.34 10.39
CA GLY A 74 4.00 -0.48 9.64
C GLY A 74 3.47 -1.85 9.25
N PHE A 75 2.66 -2.48 10.10
CA PHE A 75 2.03 -3.77 9.82
C PHE A 75 1.14 -3.74 8.57
N TYR A 76 0.29 -2.72 8.43
CA TYR A 76 -0.63 -2.60 7.28
C TYR A 76 0.12 -2.34 5.97
N PHE A 77 1.20 -1.55 6.02
CA PHE A 77 2.10 -1.38 4.87
C PHE A 77 2.77 -2.71 4.49
N ASP A 78 3.26 -3.47 5.46
CA ASP A 78 3.91 -4.77 5.21
C ASP A 78 2.94 -5.80 4.63
N TYR A 79 1.68 -5.81 5.08
CA TYR A 79 0.65 -6.65 4.48
C TYR A 79 0.43 -6.32 2.99
N THR A 80 0.29 -5.02 2.69
CA THR A 80 0.13 -4.52 1.31
C THR A 80 1.32 -4.92 0.44
N LEU A 81 2.54 -4.82 0.96
CA LEU A 81 3.78 -5.22 0.27
C LEU A 81 3.88 -6.73 0.04
N GLY A 82 3.44 -7.54 1.00
CA GLY A 82 3.45 -9.00 0.90
C GLY A 82 2.55 -9.51 -0.22
N ALA A 83 1.40 -8.88 -0.43
CA ALA A 83 0.45 -9.26 -1.47
C ALA A 83 0.88 -8.84 -2.90
N MET A 84 1.81 -7.89 -3.02
CA MET A 84 2.33 -7.39 -4.31
C MET A 84 3.56 -8.17 -4.82
N GLN A 85 3.97 -9.25 -4.16
CA GLN A 85 5.07 -10.13 -4.58
C GLN A 85 4.56 -11.33 -5.39
#